data_AF-A0A2V5UIJ0-F1
#
_entry.id   AF-A0A2V5UIJ0-F1
#
_cell.length_a   1.000
_cell.length_b   1.000
_cell.length_c   1.000
_cell.angle_alpha   90.00
_cell.angle_beta   90.00
_cell.angle_gamma   90.00
#
_symmetry.space_group_name_H-M   'P 1'
#
loop_
_entity.id
_entity.type
_entity.pdbx_description
1 polymer ?
#
loop_
_entity_poly.entity_id
_entity_poly.type
_entity_poly.pdbx_seq_one_letter_code
_entity_poly.pdbx_strand_id
1 'polypeptide(L)'
;MAGESSCAAGSKCFRIGYFAGLANYLCSLYWLLFIPFPAGAIVGWFALSAYLALYPAVWVWLCWRLFSGKKFVAAQTWWSAVGEFFTTDRWQRSSWMILCAGLWVALDMVVARFLSGFPWNFLGVSQYRMLPLIQIASVTGVYGVSFLVVWFSISLAIAFLRVVRQPRLRWGWLIELRLALIALIGTMIFGLNRLLVPLDTDRQLIMALVQPSIRQDVIWNHAKDADRFNKIIELSKLDDLA
;
A
#
# COMPACT_ATOMS: atom_id res chain seq x y z
N MET A 1 -12.18 -3.69 -35.83
CA MET A 1 -13.29 -3.47 -34.88
C MET A 1 -13.06 -4.03 -33.47
N ALA A 2 -12.56 -5.27 -33.26
CA ALA A 2 -12.29 -5.77 -31.88
C ALA A 2 -11.11 -5.08 -31.16
N GLY A 3 -10.14 -4.52 -31.90
CA GLY A 3 -8.99 -3.81 -31.32
C GLY A 3 -9.31 -2.42 -30.77
N GLU A 4 -10.24 -1.69 -31.39
CA GLU A 4 -10.60 -0.32 -31.01
C GLU A 4 -11.40 -0.28 -29.71
N SER A 5 -12.30 -1.24 -29.50
CA SER A 5 -13.09 -1.36 -28.26
C SER A 5 -12.22 -1.74 -27.06
N SER A 6 -11.18 -2.57 -27.26
CA SER A 6 -10.19 -2.88 -26.23
C SER A 6 -9.34 -1.69 -25.81
N CYS A 7 -8.95 -0.87 -26.77
CA CYS A 7 -8.16 0.33 -26.50
C CYS A 7 -8.97 1.36 -25.69
N ALA A 8 -10.23 1.57 -26.08
CA ALA A 8 -11.14 2.50 -25.39
C ALA A 8 -11.46 2.07 -23.94
N ALA A 9 -11.66 0.77 -23.69
CA ALA A 9 -11.86 0.24 -22.33
C ALA A 9 -10.60 0.38 -21.47
N GLY A 10 -9.42 0.08 -22.04
CA GLY A 10 -8.14 0.24 -21.34
C GLY A 10 -7.86 1.70 -20.94
N SER A 11 -8.15 2.66 -21.82
CA SER A 11 -8.02 4.08 -21.52
C SER A 11 -8.94 4.52 -20.36
N LYS A 12 -10.19 4.03 -20.32
CA LYS A 12 -11.11 4.30 -19.20
C LYS A 12 -10.58 3.74 -17.88
N CYS A 13 -10.10 2.50 -17.86
CA CYS A 13 -9.50 1.87 -16.68
C CYS A 13 -8.29 2.66 -16.16
N PHE A 14 -7.40 3.09 -17.06
CA PHE A 14 -6.25 3.92 -16.70
C PHE A 14 -6.70 5.24 -16.06
N ARG A 15 -7.65 5.95 -16.67
CA ARG A 15 -8.17 7.23 -16.16
C ARG A 15 -8.81 7.08 -14.78
N ILE A 16 -9.58 6.01 -14.55
CA ILE A 16 -10.18 5.72 -13.24
C ILE A 16 -9.08 5.54 -12.19
N GLY A 17 -8.07 4.71 -12.47
CA GLY A 17 -6.95 4.52 -11.56
C GLY A 17 -6.16 5.80 -11.30
N TYR A 18 -5.97 6.64 -12.33
CA TYR A 18 -5.30 7.93 -12.22
C TYR A 18 -6.05 8.90 -11.33
N PHE A 19 -7.35 9.11 -11.53
CA PHE A 19 -8.12 10.04 -10.70
C PHE A 19 -8.26 9.56 -9.25
N ALA A 20 -8.46 8.26 -9.04
CA ALA A 20 -8.49 7.68 -7.70
C ALA A 20 -7.13 7.84 -7.00
N GLY A 21 -6.03 7.56 -7.71
CA GLY A 21 -4.67 7.78 -7.21
C GLY A 21 -4.38 9.24 -6.89
N LEU A 22 -4.75 10.14 -7.80
CA LEU A 22 -4.54 11.58 -7.64
C LEU A 22 -5.28 12.10 -6.41
N ALA A 23 -6.55 11.74 -6.23
CA ALA A 23 -7.32 12.12 -5.05
C ALA A 23 -6.66 11.60 -3.76
N ASN A 24 -6.22 10.34 -3.74
CA ASN A 24 -5.53 9.74 -2.61
C ASN A 24 -4.21 10.47 -2.27
N TYR A 25 -3.37 10.76 -3.26
CA TYR A 25 -2.07 11.40 -3.03
C TYR A 25 -2.19 12.88 -2.69
N LEU A 26 -3.14 13.61 -3.29
CA LEU A 26 -3.42 15.00 -2.89
C LEU A 26 -3.83 15.07 -1.42
N CYS A 27 -4.71 14.18 -0.97
CA CYS A 27 -5.15 14.12 0.43
C CYS A 27 -4.03 13.66 1.37
N SER A 28 -3.32 12.56 1.04
CA SER A 28 -2.33 11.97 1.95
C SER A 28 -1.01 12.74 2.03
N LEU A 29 -0.66 13.50 0.98
CA LEU A 29 0.58 14.28 0.92
C LEU A 29 0.35 15.77 1.21
N TYR A 30 -0.82 16.16 1.72
CA TYR A 30 -1.14 17.55 2.05
C TYR A 30 -0.11 18.20 2.99
N TRP A 31 0.55 17.39 3.82
CA TRP A 31 1.56 17.85 4.76
C TRP A 31 2.76 18.52 4.08
N LEU A 32 3.03 18.24 2.80
CA LEU A 32 4.08 18.90 2.01
C LEU A 32 3.87 20.42 1.93
N LEU A 33 2.62 20.88 2.05
CA LEU A 33 2.28 22.31 2.05
C LEU A 33 2.84 23.06 3.27
N PHE A 34 3.26 22.36 4.33
CA PHE A 34 3.88 22.97 5.52
C PHE A 34 5.40 23.09 5.43
N ILE A 35 6.03 22.66 4.32
CA ILE A 35 7.46 22.88 4.11
C ILE A 35 7.71 24.40 3.99
N PRO A 36 8.73 24.96 4.67
CA PRO A 36 9.01 26.41 4.71
C PRO A 36 9.63 26.93 3.40
N PHE A 37 9.01 26.59 2.27
CA PHE A 37 9.32 27.05 0.93
C PHE A 37 8.02 27.00 0.09
N PRO A 38 7.09 27.97 0.27
CA PRO A 38 5.69 27.82 -0.17
C PRO A 38 5.51 27.51 -1.66
N ALA A 39 6.26 28.20 -2.54
CA ALA A 39 6.15 27.97 -3.98
C ALA A 39 6.58 26.55 -4.37
N GLY A 40 7.72 26.07 -3.85
CA GLY A 40 8.18 24.70 -4.10
C GLY A 40 7.32 23.65 -3.40
N ALA A 41 6.75 23.96 -2.24
CA ALA A 41 5.84 23.09 -1.52
C ALA A 41 4.57 22.80 -2.33
N ILE A 42 3.94 23.84 -2.89
CA ILE A 42 2.73 23.70 -3.72
C ILE A 42 3.03 22.93 -5.02
N VAL A 43 4.08 23.34 -5.74
CA VAL A 43 4.48 22.70 -7.00
C VAL A 43 4.89 21.24 -6.76
N GLY A 44 5.70 21.00 -5.72
CA GLY A 44 6.17 19.67 -5.34
C GLY A 44 5.03 18.76 -4.91
N TRP A 45 4.11 19.22 -4.07
CA TRP A 45 2.92 18.47 -3.65
C TRP A 45 2.06 18.03 -4.85
N PHE A 46 1.74 18.97 -5.75
CA PHE A 46 0.90 18.66 -6.90
C PHE A 46 1.63 17.75 -7.90
N ALA A 47 2.88 18.07 -8.26
CA ALA A 47 3.66 17.29 -9.22
C ALA A 47 3.93 15.87 -8.72
N LEU A 48 4.30 15.71 -7.44
CA LEU A 48 4.51 14.40 -6.82
C LEU A 48 3.21 13.60 -6.77
N SER A 49 2.09 14.22 -6.42
CA SER A 49 0.78 13.54 -6.42
C SER A 49 0.37 13.08 -7.81
N ALA A 50 0.57 13.91 -8.85
CA ALA A 50 0.30 13.55 -10.24
C ALA A 50 1.21 12.43 -10.74
N TYR A 51 2.50 12.45 -10.38
CA TYR A 51 3.45 11.38 -10.69
C TYR A 51 3.04 10.06 -10.02
N LEU A 52 2.77 10.08 -8.71
CA LEU A 52 2.40 8.87 -7.97
C LEU A 52 1.05 8.30 -8.42
N ALA A 53 0.13 9.13 -8.92
CA ALA A 53 -1.14 8.69 -9.49
C ALA A 53 -0.99 7.80 -10.74
N LEU A 54 0.16 7.84 -11.42
CA LEU A 54 0.43 6.96 -12.56
C LEU A 54 0.51 5.49 -12.15
N TYR A 55 0.95 5.18 -10.93
CA TYR A 55 1.10 3.80 -10.45
C TYR A 55 -0.24 3.07 -10.28
N PRO A 56 -1.24 3.58 -9.55
CA PRO A 56 -2.57 2.98 -9.52
C PRO A 56 -3.26 3.01 -10.91
N ALA A 57 -2.97 4.01 -11.76
CA ALA A 57 -3.46 4.03 -13.15
C ALA A 57 -2.96 2.83 -13.96
N VAL A 58 -1.64 2.60 -13.92
CA VAL A 58 -0.99 1.45 -14.56
C VAL A 58 -1.48 0.15 -13.94
N TRP A 59 -1.64 0.08 -12.62
CA TRP A 59 -2.15 -1.10 -11.92
C TRP A 59 -3.54 -1.49 -12.41
N VAL A 60 -4.52 -0.56 -12.37
CA VAL A 60 -5.89 -0.83 -12.83
C VAL A 60 -5.90 -1.23 -14.31
N TRP A 61 -5.09 -0.57 -15.15
CA TRP A 61 -4.95 -0.91 -16.56
C TRP A 61 -4.38 -2.33 -16.77
N LEU A 62 -3.35 -2.73 -16.02
CA LEU A 62 -2.78 -4.09 -16.08
C LEU A 62 -3.77 -5.14 -15.58
N CYS A 63 -4.45 -4.90 -14.46
CA CYS A 63 -5.48 -5.78 -13.93
C CYS A 63 -6.59 -6.03 -14.97
N TRP A 64 -7.04 -4.97 -15.66
CA TRP A 64 -8.00 -5.08 -16.76
C TRP A 64 -7.42 -5.82 -17.97
N ARG A 65 -6.17 -5.55 -18.34
CA ARG A 65 -5.52 -6.19 -19.49
C ARG A 65 -5.32 -7.68 -19.28
N LEU A 66 -5.07 -8.12 -18.05
CA LEU A 66 -4.80 -9.51 -17.69
C LEU A 66 -6.06 -10.25 -17.24
N PHE A 67 -7.22 -9.59 -17.26
CA PHE A 67 -8.49 -10.18 -16.87
C PHE A 67 -8.82 -11.42 -17.70
N SER A 68 -8.90 -12.55 -17.00
CA SER A 68 -9.30 -13.85 -17.54
C SER A 68 -10.80 -13.82 -17.84
N GLY A 69 -11.16 -13.83 -19.12
CA GLY A 69 -12.57 -13.75 -19.57
C GLY A 69 -12.78 -13.17 -20.96
N LYS A 70 -11.72 -12.74 -21.66
CA LYS A 70 -11.83 -12.05 -22.94
C LYS A 70 -12.46 -12.92 -24.04
N LYS A 71 -13.76 -12.71 -24.28
CA LYS A 71 -14.32 -12.63 -25.64
C LYS A 71 -14.64 -11.16 -25.88
N PHE A 72 -13.80 -10.47 -26.65
CA PHE A 72 -13.97 -9.02 -26.87
C PHE A 72 -15.22 -8.76 -27.72
N VAL A 73 -16.31 -8.30 -27.08
CA VAL A 73 -17.48 -7.77 -27.79
C VAL A 73 -17.45 -6.24 -27.70
N ALA A 74 -17.62 -5.55 -28.83
CA ALA A 74 -17.43 -4.10 -28.95
C ALA A 74 -18.40 -3.23 -28.11
N ALA A 75 -19.40 -3.84 -27.45
CA ALA A 75 -20.42 -3.17 -26.65
C ALA A 75 -20.46 -3.62 -25.16
N GLN A 76 -19.40 -4.25 -24.66
CA GLN A 76 -19.36 -4.80 -23.32
C GLN A 76 -19.35 -3.71 -22.23
N THR A 77 -20.33 -3.74 -21.33
CA THR A 77 -20.35 -2.94 -20.10
C THR A 77 -19.48 -3.59 -19.01
N TRP A 78 -19.00 -2.80 -18.04
CA TRP A 78 -18.27 -3.36 -16.88
C TRP A 78 -19.10 -4.41 -16.12
N TRP A 79 -20.43 -4.26 -16.13
CA TRP A 79 -21.35 -5.22 -15.56
C TRP A 79 -21.36 -6.54 -16.35
N SER A 80 -21.44 -6.52 -17.68
CA SER A 80 -21.37 -7.78 -18.45
C SER A 80 -20.02 -8.50 -18.26
N ALA A 81 -18.90 -7.75 -18.22
CA ALA A 81 -17.56 -8.31 -17.95
C ALA A 81 -17.46 -9.05 -16.60
N VAL A 82 -18.04 -8.50 -15.53
CA VAL A 82 -18.11 -9.17 -14.22
C VAL A 82 -18.97 -10.45 -14.29
N GLY A 83 -19.95 -10.52 -15.19
CA GLY A 83 -20.75 -11.73 -15.38
C GLY A 83 -19.93 -12.86 -15.99
N GLU A 84 -19.21 -12.54 -17.06
CA GLU A 84 -18.29 -13.46 -17.73
C GLU A 84 -17.16 -13.93 -16.81
N PHE A 85 -16.67 -13.05 -15.93
CA PHE A 85 -15.68 -13.44 -14.91
C PHE A 85 -16.14 -14.65 -14.10
N PHE A 86 -17.39 -14.66 -13.64
CA PHE A 86 -17.93 -15.77 -12.84
C PHE A 86 -18.22 -17.03 -13.65
N THR A 87 -18.14 -16.98 -14.99
CA THR A 87 -18.20 -18.17 -15.87
C THR A 87 -16.84 -18.83 -16.08
N THR A 88 -15.73 -18.13 -15.80
CA THR A 88 -14.39 -18.70 -15.92
C THR A 88 -14.11 -19.75 -14.85
N ASP A 89 -13.03 -20.51 -14.99
CA ASP A 89 -12.65 -21.48 -13.98
C ASP A 89 -12.18 -20.80 -12.67
N ARG A 90 -12.44 -21.46 -11.54
CA ARG A 90 -12.10 -20.94 -10.20
C ARG A 90 -10.60 -20.71 -10.02
N TRP A 91 -9.75 -21.51 -10.67
CA TRP A 91 -8.29 -21.33 -10.59
C TRP A 91 -7.87 -20.12 -11.39
N GLN A 92 -8.43 -19.91 -12.58
CA GLN A 92 -8.16 -18.72 -13.38
C GLN A 92 -8.51 -17.42 -12.63
N ARG A 93 -9.66 -17.38 -11.93
CA ARG A 93 -10.03 -16.24 -11.07
C ARG A 93 -9.06 -16.04 -9.92
N SER A 94 -8.69 -17.13 -9.24
CA SER A 94 -7.75 -17.09 -8.11
C SER A 94 -6.37 -16.59 -8.53
N SER A 95 -5.84 -17.13 -9.64
CA SER A 95 -4.57 -16.71 -10.23
C SER A 95 -4.60 -15.24 -10.65
N TRP A 96 -5.71 -14.75 -11.21
CA TRP A 96 -5.86 -13.34 -11.54
C TRP A 96 -5.78 -12.45 -10.29
N MET A 97 -6.49 -12.79 -9.20
CA MET A 97 -6.45 -12.01 -7.96
C MET A 97 -5.04 -11.97 -7.34
N ILE A 98 -4.34 -13.11 -7.32
CA ILE A 98 -2.95 -13.24 -6.87
C ILE A 98 -2.02 -12.38 -7.74
N LEU A 99 -2.20 -12.42 -9.06
CA LEU A 99 -1.41 -11.64 -10.01
C LEU A 99 -1.62 -10.14 -9.80
N CYS A 100 -2.86 -9.69 -9.58
CA CYS A 100 -3.17 -8.30 -9.27
C CYS A 100 -2.45 -7.83 -7.99
N ALA A 101 -2.40 -8.67 -6.94
CA ALA A 101 -1.64 -8.36 -5.73
C ALA A 101 -0.11 -8.32 -5.98
N GLY A 102 0.41 -9.24 -6.79
CA GLY A 102 1.81 -9.23 -7.20
C GLY A 102 2.18 -8.00 -8.02
N LEU A 103 1.30 -7.57 -8.93
CA LEU A 103 1.47 -6.35 -9.71
C LEU A 103 1.45 -5.09 -8.85
N TRP A 104 0.61 -5.04 -7.82
CA TRP A 104 0.61 -3.92 -6.87
C TRP A 104 1.98 -3.82 -6.19
N VAL A 105 2.48 -4.93 -5.65
CA VAL A 105 3.76 -4.97 -4.97
C VAL A 105 4.93 -4.66 -5.91
N ALA A 106 4.89 -5.15 -7.15
CA ALA A 106 5.88 -4.79 -8.16
C ALA A 106 5.90 -3.27 -8.40
N LEU A 107 4.73 -2.64 -8.47
CA LEU A 107 4.64 -1.18 -8.60
C LEU A 107 5.11 -0.45 -7.33
N ASP A 108 4.78 -0.93 -6.11
CA ASP A 108 5.35 -0.40 -4.86
C ASP A 108 6.89 -0.44 -4.89
N MET A 109 7.48 -1.54 -5.40
CA MET A 109 8.93 -1.67 -5.56
C MET A 109 9.53 -0.68 -6.58
N VAL A 110 8.79 -0.35 -7.64
CA VAL A 110 9.17 0.69 -8.59
C VAL A 110 9.06 2.07 -7.95
N VAL A 111 7.97 2.37 -7.24
CA VAL A 111 7.79 3.63 -6.48
C VAL A 111 8.96 3.84 -5.49
N ALA A 112 9.42 2.78 -4.84
CA ALA A 112 10.53 2.84 -3.89
C ALA A 112 11.89 3.23 -4.50
N ARG A 113 12.08 3.11 -5.82
CA ARG A 113 13.41 3.13 -6.45
C ARG A 113 13.52 4.05 -7.66
N PHE A 114 12.44 4.19 -8.44
CA PHE A 114 12.45 4.99 -9.66
C PHE A 114 12.50 6.48 -9.31
N LEU A 115 13.36 7.24 -10.02
CA LEU A 115 13.62 8.66 -9.77
C LEU A 115 13.98 8.95 -8.31
N SER A 116 14.97 8.24 -7.75
CA SER A 116 15.38 8.24 -6.33
C SER A 116 14.37 7.64 -5.33
N GLY A 117 13.13 7.44 -5.77
CA GLY A 117 12.09 6.75 -5.02
C GLY A 117 11.32 7.64 -4.05
N PHE A 118 10.06 7.31 -3.82
CA PHE A 118 9.21 7.93 -2.80
C PHE A 118 8.35 6.85 -2.11
N PRO A 119 8.94 6.00 -1.25
CA PRO A 119 8.28 4.84 -0.64
C PRO A 119 7.30 5.22 0.49
N TRP A 120 6.41 6.17 0.24
CA TRP A 120 5.38 6.63 1.17
C TRP A 120 4.07 5.88 0.95
N ASN A 121 3.31 5.66 2.02
CA ASN A 121 1.97 5.07 1.97
C ASN A 121 1.88 3.63 1.40
N PHE A 122 2.89 2.78 1.62
CA PHE A 122 2.72 1.36 1.33
C PHE A 122 1.59 0.76 2.17
N LEU A 123 0.69 0.03 1.52
CA LEU A 123 -0.50 -0.55 2.16
C LEU A 123 -0.12 -1.45 3.36
N GLY A 124 1.01 -2.16 3.29
CA GLY A 124 1.48 -2.98 4.40
C GLY A 124 1.70 -2.20 5.70
N VAL A 125 2.11 -0.93 5.62
CA VAL A 125 2.35 -0.08 6.81
C VAL A 125 1.05 0.21 7.56
N SER A 126 -0.09 0.23 6.88
CA SER A 126 -1.39 0.43 7.54
C SER A 126 -1.71 -0.65 8.58
N GLN A 127 -1.06 -1.81 8.51
CA GLN A 127 -1.27 -2.94 9.40
C GLN A 127 -0.33 -2.97 10.61
N TYR A 128 0.44 -1.89 10.88
CA TYR A 128 1.48 -1.90 11.93
C TYR A 128 1.00 -2.29 13.34
N ARG A 129 -0.29 -2.14 13.65
CA ARG A 129 -0.88 -2.56 14.93
C ARG A 129 -1.29 -4.04 14.99
N MET A 130 -1.36 -4.71 13.84
CA MET A 130 -1.68 -6.13 13.75
C MET A 130 -0.41 -6.96 13.92
N LEU A 131 0.10 -7.02 15.15
CA LEU A 131 1.40 -7.62 15.47
C LEU A 131 1.59 -9.03 14.89
N PRO A 132 0.60 -9.95 14.95
CA PRO A 132 0.78 -11.28 14.36
C PRO A 132 0.87 -11.25 12.83
N LEU A 133 0.15 -10.34 12.17
CA LEU A 133 0.19 -10.22 10.71
C LEU A 133 1.56 -9.71 10.24
N ILE A 134 2.09 -8.68 10.90
CA ILE A 134 3.32 -8.01 10.44
C ILE A 134 4.59 -8.82 10.65
N GLN A 135 4.56 -9.91 11.43
CA GLN A 135 5.73 -10.77 11.60
C GLN A 135 6.28 -11.31 10.27
N ILE A 136 5.44 -11.45 9.23
CA ILE A 136 5.87 -11.86 7.89
C ILE A 136 6.84 -10.86 7.23
N ALA A 137 6.85 -9.60 7.71
CA ALA A 137 7.80 -8.60 7.24
C ALA A 137 9.26 -8.97 7.58
N SER A 138 9.51 -9.84 8.56
CA SER A 138 10.84 -10.39 8.83
C SER A 138 11.42 -11.20 7.66
N VAL A 139 10.57 -11.75 6.79
CA VAL A 139 10.97 -12.58 5.63
C VAL A 139 10.83 -11.81 4.32
N THR A 140 9.74 -11.05 4.18
CA THR A 140 9.32 -10.44 2.90
C THR A 140 9.45 -8.92 2.88
N GLY A 141 9.83 -8.31 4.01
CA GLY A 141 9.67 -6.88 4.24
C GLY A 141 8.20 -6.45 4.24
N VAL A 142 7.97 -5.15 4.20
CA VAL A 142 6.62 -4.56 4.11
C VAL A 142 5.83 -5.04 2.89
N TYR A 143 6.51 -5.46 1.83
CA TYR A 143 5.91 -5.91 0.57
C TYR A 143 5.02 -7.15 0.72
N GLY A 144 5.39 -8.11 1.58
CA GLY A 144 4.52 -9.29 1.81
C GLY A 144 3.26 -8.92 2.56
N VAL A 145 3.31 -7.93 3.46
CA VAL A 145 2.12 -7.40 4.13
C VAL A 145 1.24 -6.66 3.10
N SER A 146 1.82 -5.80 2.26
CA SER A 146 1.08 -5.17 1.14
C SER A 146 0.41 -6.21 0.23
N PHE A 147 1.12 -7.28 -0.13
CA PHE A 147 0.59 -8.36 -0.96
C PHE A 147 -0.67 -8.98 -0.33
N LEU A 148 -0.62 -9.35 0.95
CA LEU A 148 -1.74 -9.94 1.65
C LEU A 148 -2.94 -8.99 1.74
N VAL A 149 -2.70 -7.72 2.05
CA VAL A 149 -3.75 -6.69 2.11
C VAL A 149 -4.44 -6.56 0.76
N VAL A 150 -3.68 -6.37 -0.32
CA VAL A 150 -4.23 -6.19 -1.67
C VAL A 150 -4.98 -7.44 -2.12
N TRP A 151 -4.38 -8.62 -1.93
CA TRP A 151 -5.01 -9.88 -2.32
C TRP A 151 -6.33 -10.10 -1.59
N PHE A 152 -6.34 -9.88 -0.27
CA PHE A 152 -7.55 -9.99 0.54
C PHE A 152 -8.61 -8.98 0.12
N SER A 153 -8.24 -7.71 -0.12
CA SER A 153 -9.17 -6.66 -0.58
C SER A 153 -9.82 -7.00 -1.92
N ILE A 154 -9.05 -7.52 -2.88
CA ILE A 154 -9.59 -7.93 -4.19
C ILE A 154 -10.52 -9.13 -4.01
N SER A 155 -10.09 -10.16 -3.26
CA SER A 155 -10.93 -11.33 -2.99
C SER A 155 -12.24 -10.95 -2.29
N LEU A 156 -12.21 -9.96 -1.38
CA LEU A 156 -13.40 -9.42 -0.73
C LEU A 156 -14.31 -8.68 -1.71
N ALA A 157 -13.74 -7.84 -2.58
CA ALA A 157 -14.51 -7.14 -3.62
C ALA A 157 -15.18 -8.13 -4.60
N ILE A 158 -14.45 -9.16 -5.04
CA ILE A 158 -14.98 -10.21 -5.92
C ILE A 158 -16.05 -11.04 -5.20
N ALA A 159 -15.84 -11.40 -3.93
CA ALA A 159 -16.83 -12.09 -3.11
C ALA A 159 -18.13 -11.27 -2.99
N PHE A 160 -18.02 -9.97 -2.74
CA PHE A 160 -19.16 -9.05 -2.72
C PHE A 160 -19.89 -9.00 -4.07
N LEU A 161 -19.15 -8.82 -5.17
CA LEU A 161 -19.73 -8.82 -6.52
C LEU A 161 -20.45 -10.14 -6.84
N ARG A 162 -19.97 -11.26 -6.30
CA ARG A 162 -20.60 -12.57 -6.48
C ARG A 162 -21.93 -12.67 -5.74
N VAL A 163 -22.01 -12.16 -4.51
CA VAL A 163 -23.26 -12.09 -3.74
C VAL A 163 -24.31 -11.27 -4.50
N VAL A 164 -23.91 -10.12 -5.04
CA VAL A 164 -24.81 -9.24 -5.80
C VAL A 164 -25.27 -9.92 -7.11
N ARG A 165 -24.41 -10.67 -7.78
CA ARG A 165 -24.72 -11.31 -9.07
C ARG A 165 -25.46 -12.63 -9.00
N GLN A 166 -25.13 -13.45 -8.01
CA GLN A 166 -25.62 -14.81 -7.87
C GLN A 166 -26.23 -14.98 -6.47
N PRO A 167 -27.26 -14.20 -6.11
CA PRO A 167 -27.81 -14.20 -4.74
C PRO A 167 -28.40 -15.56 -4.32
N ARG A 168 -28.75 -16.42 -5.29
CA ARG A 168 -29.21 -17.78 -5.03
C ARG A 168 -28.10 -18.71 -4.52
N LEU A 169 -26.83 -18.37 -4.75
CA LEU A 169 -25.67 -19.17 -4.37
C LEU A 169 -25.15 -18.75 -2.99
N ARG A 170 -25.85 -19.15 -1.92
CA ARG A 170 -25.63 -18.69 -0.52
C ARG A 170 -24.16 -18.69 -0.05
N TRP A 171 -23.37 -19.66 -0.50
CA TRP A 171 -21.96 -19.84 -0.09
C TRP A 171 -20.95 -19.60 -1.22
N GLY A 172 -21.39 -19.09 -2.37
CA GLY A 172 -20.53 -18.88 -3.54
C GLY A 172 -19.39 -17.91 -3.29
N TRP A 173 -19.55 -16.97 -2.37
CA TRP A 173 -18.56 -15.94 -2.02
C TRP A 173 -17.35 -16.52 -1.28
N LEU A 174 -17.52 -17.58 -0.47
CA LEU A 174 -16.41 -18.25 0.23
C LEU A 174 -15.37 -18.83 -0.74
N ILE A 175 -15.82 -19.28 -1.91
CA ILE A 175 -14.95 -19.80 -2.96
C ILE A 175 -13.93 -18.73 -3.35
N GLU A 176 -14.30 -17.46 -3.43
CA GLU A 176 -13.40 -16.38 -3.88
C GLU A 176 -12.45 -15.92 -2.76
N LEU A 177 -12.85 -16.07 -1.49
CA LEU A 177 -12.04 -15.71 -0.32
C LEU A 177 -11.11 -16.82 0.18
N ARG A 178 -11.39 -18.09 -0.14
CA ARG A 178 -10.75 -19.25 0.52
C ARG A 178 -9.23 -19.17 0.61
N LEU A 179 -8.56 -18.83 -0.50
CA LEU A 179 -7.10 -18.83 -0.56
C LEU A 179 -6.50 -17.64 0.19
N ALA A 180 -7.12 -16.46 0.07
CA ALA A 180 -6.71 -15.28 0.82
C ALA A 180 -6.92 -15.48 2.33
N LEU A 181 -8.01 -16.12 2.75
CA LEU A 181 -8.26 -16.47 4.15
C LEU A 181 -7.25 -17.50 4.68
N ILE A 182 -6.95 -18.56 3.90
CA ILE A 182 -5.93 -19.55 4.29
C ILE A 182 -4.57 -18.88 4.47
N ALA A 183 -4.18 -18.01 3.52
CA ALA A 183 -2.92 -17.28 3.62
C ALA A 183 -2.88 -16.32 4.80
N LEU A 184 -3.98 -15.59 5.05
CA LEU A 184 -4.11 -14.69 6.19
C LEU A 184 -4.01 -15.43 7.52
N ILE A 185 -4.78 -16.50 7.69
CA ILE A 185 -4.76 -17.34 8.91
C ILE A 185 -3.38 -17.96 9.11
N GLY A 186 -2.78 -18.52 8.06
CA GLY A 186 -1.42 -19.08 8.13
C GLY A 186 -0.38 -18.03 8.55
N THR A 187 -0.49 -16.81 8.04
CA THR A 187 0.39 -15.70 8.41
C THR A 187 0.19 -15.27 9.87
N MET A 188 -1.06 -15.21 10.32
CA MET A 188 -1.38 -14.89 11.71
C MET A 188 -0.86 -15.96 12.68
N ILE A 189 -0.99 -17.25 12.33
CA ILE A 189 -0.44 -18.37 13.13
C ILE A 189 1.08 -18.27 13.18
N PHE A 190 1.74 -18.05 12.04
CA PHE A 190 3.18 -17.86 11.99
C PHE A 190 3.64 -16.72 12.92
N GLY A 191 2.94 -15.58 12.89
CA GLY A 191 3.29 -14.45 13.73
C GLY A 191 2.96 -14.62 15.20
N LEU A 192 1.86 -15.30 15.54
CA LEU A 192 1.56 -15.67 16.93
C LEU A 192 2.66 -16.58 17.48
N ASN A 193 3.08 -17.59 16.72
CA ASN A 193 4.16 -18.48 17.14
C ASN A 193 5.46 -17.71 17.40
N ARG A 194 5.77 -16.68 16.60
CA ARG A 194 6.94 -15.79 16.81
C ARG A 194 6.80 -14.95 18.08
N LEU A 195 5.63 -14.38 18.33
CA LEU A 195 5.37 -13.49 19.47
C LEU A 195 5.31 -14.24 20.80
N LEU A 196 4.98 -15.53 20.78
CA LEU A 196 4.93 -16.37 21.97
C LEU A 196 6.29 -16.94 22.39
N VAL A 197 7.34 -16.81 21.56
CA VAL A 197 8.70 -17.19 21.95
C VAL A 197 9.22 -16.20 22.98
N PRO A 198 9.56 -16.63 24.22
CA PRO A 198 10.12 -15.75 25.23
C PRO A 198 11.46 -15.17 24.75
N LEU A 199 11.70 -13.89 25.05
CA LEU A 199 13.00 -13.26 24.84
C LEU A 199 13.85 -13.48 26.09
N ASP A 200 14.90 -14.30 25.97
CA ASP A 200 15.96 -14.35 27.00
C ASP A 200 16.68 -13.00 27.00
N THR A 201 16.37 -12.18 27.99
CA THR A 201 16.88 -10.82 28.11
C THR A 201 17.77 -10.71 29.34
N ASP A 202 18.91 -11.39 29.31
CA ASP A 202 19.90 -11.36 30.41
C ASP A 202 20.61 -10.00 30.55
N ARG A 203 20.43 -9.08 29.60
CA ARG A 203 21.10 -7.78 29.58
C ARG A 203 20.10 -6.67 29.31
N GLN A 204 19.91 -5.80 30.30
CA GLN A 204 19.16 -4.56 30.15
C GLN A 204 20.15 -3.41 29.93
N LEU A 205 19.89 -2.58 28.92
CA LEU A 205 20.65 -1.36 28.64
C LEU A 205 19.77 -0.15 28.97
N ILE A 206 20.24 0.72 29.85
CA ILE A 206 19.59 2.01 30.09
C ILE A 206 19.98 2.93 28.94
N MET A 207 18.98 3.44 28.22
CA MET A 207 19.16 4.33 27.07
C MET A 207 18.36 5.61 27.29
N ALA A 208 19.01 6.76 27.09
CA ALA A 208 18.37 8.08 27.07
C ALA A 208 18.41 8.65 25.65
N LEU A 209 17.26 9.09 25.11
CA LEU A 209 17.16 9.79 23.83
C LEU A 209 16.88 11.28 24.10
N VAL A 210 17.82 12.15 23.70
CA VAL A 210 17.69 13.60 23.87
C VAL A 210 17.10 14.23 22.62
N GLN A 211 15.93 14.87 22.76
CA GLN A 211 15.28 15.65 21.69
C GLN A 211 15.34 17.15 22.03
N PRO A 212 16.32 17.90 21.50
CA PRO A 212 16.54 19.30 21.92
C PRO A 212 15.52 20.29 21.35
N SER A 213 14.65 19.86 20.43
CA SER A 213 13.58 20.67 19.82
C SER A 213 14.09 22.04 19.35
N ILE A 214 15.21 22.05 18.61
CA ILE A 214 15.79 23.29 18.06
C ILE A 214 14.94 23.72 16.87
N ARG A 215 14.55 25.00 16.83
CA ARG A 215 13.71 25.54 15.75
C ARG A 215 14.43 25.45 14.41
N GLN A 216 13.69 25.09 13.36
CA GLN A 216 14.24 24.87 12.01
C GLN A 216 14.95 26.10 11.42
N ASP A 217 14.50 27.30 11.74
CA ASP A 217 15.04 28.56 11.23
C ASP A 217 16.42 28.92 11.79
N VAL A 218 16.75 28.39 12.98
CA VAL A 218 18.05 28.65 13.59
C VAL A 218 19.07 27.55 13.31
N ILE A 219 18.69 26.34 12.85
CA ILE A 219 19.61 25.18 12.81
C ILE A 219 20.85 25.41 11.94
N TRP A 220 20.75 26.24 10.90
CA TRP A 220 21.84 26.57 9.98
C TRP A 220 22.50 27.92 10.28
N ASN A 221 22.09 28.59 11.37
CA ASN A 221 22.71 29.84 11.80
C ASN A 221 23.96 29.56 12.63
N HIS A 222 25.15 29.78 12.05
CA HIS A 222 26.44 29.56 12.72
C HIS A 222 26.63 30.40 13.99
N ALA A 223 25.98 31.56 14.10
CA ALA A 223 26.05 32.38 15.32
C ALA A 223 25.39 31.71 16.54
N LYS A 224 24.62 30.64 16.33
CA LYS A 224 23.90 29.89 17.37
C LYS A 224 24.48 28.48 17.60
N ASP A 225 25.65 28.17 17.04
CA ASP A 225 26.31 26.87 17.20
C ASP A 225 26.58 26.53 18.68
N ALA A 226 27.16 27.46 19.44
CA ALA A 226 27.45 27.27 20.86
C ALA A 226 26.17 27.07 21.70
N ASP A 227 25.14 27.88 21.45
CA ASP A 227 23.85 27.77 22.15
C ASP A 227 23.20 26.39 21.91
N ARG A 228 23.21 25.90 20.66
CA ARG A 228 22.69 24.57 20.31
C ARG A 228 23.46 23.45 21.00
N PHE A 229 24.79 23.52 20.97
CA PHE A 229 25.66 22.51 21.59
C PHE A 229 25.43 22.46 23.10
N ASN A 230 25.45 23.62 23.76
CA ASN A 230 25.25 23.71 25.21
C ASN A 230 23.89 23.16 25.64
N LYS A 231 22.82 23.44 24.88
CA LYS A 231 21.48 22.89 25.14
C LYS A 231 21.47 21.36 25.09
N ILE A 232 22.16 20.75 24.12
CA ILE A 232 22.25 19.28 24.02
C ILE A 232 23.03 18.72 25.22
N ILE A 233 24.17 19.32 25.55
CA ILE A 233 24.98 18.89 26.70
C ILE A 233 24.20 19.00 28.01
N GLU A 234 23.48 20.09 28.22
CA GLU A 234 22.64 20.29 29.39
C GLU A 234 21.56 19.20 29.50
N LEU A 235 20.83 18.92 28.42
CA LEU A 235 19.83 17.86 28.38
C LEU A 235 20.43 16.44 28.48
N SER A 236 21.73 16.28 28.22
CA SER A 236 22.46 15.02 28.35
C SER A 236 23.04 14.78 29.74
N LYS A 237 23.05 15.79 30.62
CA LYS A 237 23.47 15.60 32.02
C LYS A 237 22.38 14.80 32.74
N LEU A 238 22.77 13.69 33.35
CA LEU A 238 21.90 12.72 34.01
C LEU A 238 21.61 13.08 35.47
N ASP A 239 21.64 14.36 35.84
CA ASP A 239 21.65 14.80 37.25
C ASP A 239 20.32 14.49 37.99
N ASP A 240 19.23 14.18 37.27
CA ASP A 240 17.88 13.93 37.81
C ASP A 240 17.40 12.45 37.76
N LEU A 241 18.28 11.48 37.46
CA LEU A 241 17.90 10.04 37.33
C LEU A 241 18.46 9.12 38.44
N ALA A 242 18.91 9.67 39.56
CA ALA A 242 19.38 8.93 40.74
C ALA A 242 18.34 8.92 41.88
#